data_AF-A0A3B0TYK1-F1
#
_entry.id   AF-A0A3B0TYK1-F1
#
_cell.length_a   1.000
_cell.length_b   1.000
_cell.length_c   1.000
_cell.angle_alpha   90.00
_cell.angle_beta   90.00
_cell.angle_gamma   90.00
#
_symmetry.space_group_name_H-M   'P 1'
#
loop_
_entity.id
_entity.type
_entity.pdbx_description
1 polymer ?
#
loop_
_entity_poly.entity_id
_entity_poly.type
_entity_poly.pdbx_seq_one_letter_code
_entity_poly.pdbx_strand_id
1 'polypeptide(L)'
;YFAVIQRRLKMTLYFILILGFVFLFQTLWIGFHPSIFSVLIEDPLKYAVLGFQNVHRVLESAIDFFYPSQSLISANISQVLIRVGVVIAPVTLIAGSIFFIYKSFSRTLSFLGCFSFFYFLLLVFWAGLGGRGFTRFILPLILPVFIYGYSWGFLVFNKLFQGRKKQLYELVFLLGILLVLSINVFNIYTEYFFNDDVFLKKENSELIDWVKNNINKNEHYMFDHPRPMALMTQRIGTSSWNIVNVEGGGQLEVDRLEEILNQKNVSYLIMNKQTDMWLIDKFWNYLRWRNIVWENNIYQIYKLKEPR
;
A
#
# COMPACT_ATOMS: atom_id res chain seq x y z
N TYR A 1 9.12 44.32 -7.88
CA TYR A 1 8.78 43.37 -6.79
C TYR A 1 7.50 42.56 -7.08
N PHE A 2 6.38 43.18 -7.47
CA PHE A 2 5.13 42.49 -7.83
C PHE A 2 5.24 41.50 -9.02
N ALA A 3 6.04 41.81 -10.05
CA ALA A 3 6.21 40.94 -11.22
C ALA A 3 6.90 39.58 -10.90
N VAL A 4 7.80 39.55 -9.90
CA VAL A 4 8.48 38.32 -9.44
C VAL A 4 7.54 37.46 -8.60
N ILE A 5 6.65 38.10 -7.82
CA ILE A 5 5.59 37.43 -7.07
C ILE A 5 4.58 36.81 -8.05
N GLN A 6 4.13 37.55 -9.07
CA GLN A 6 3.22 37.03 -10.11
C GLN A 6 3.79 35.86 -10.90
N ARG A 7 5.08 35.89 -11.28
CA ARG A 7 5.71 34.80 -12.06
C ARG A 7 5.74 33.48 -11.30
N ARG A 8 5.97 33.50 -9.97
CA ARG A 8 6.00 32.27 -9.16
C ARG A 8 4.61 31.81 -8.74
N LEU A 9 3.66 32.72 -8.49
CA LEU A 9 2.26 32.37 -8.26
C LEU A 9 1.65 31.66 -9.46
N LYS A 10 1.91 32.15 -10.70
CA LYS A 10 1.49 31.45 -11.91
C LYS A 10 2.06 30.04 -12.00
N MET A 11 3.34 29.84 -11.68
CA MET A 11 3.95 28.50 -11.67
C MET A 11 3.34 27.60 -10.59
N THR A 12 3.06 28.10 -9.39
CA THR A 12 2.34 27.34 -8.35
C THR A 12 0.92 27.01 -8.79
N LEU A 13 0.24 27.90 -9.50
CA LEU A 13 -1.12 27.68 -9.99
C LEU A 13 -1.14 26.66 -11.14
N TYR A 14 -0.21 26.74 -12.09
CA TYR A 14 0.01 25.70 -13.09
C TYR A 14 0.33 24.36 -12.44
N PHE A 15 1.07 24.37 -11.34
CA PHE A 15 1.40 23.15 -10.60
C PHE A 15 0.19 22.53 -9.91
N ILE A 16 -0.64 23.33 -9.24
CA ILE A 16 -1.91 22.88 -8.68
C ILE A 16 -2.83 22.34 -9.78
N LEU A 17 -2.86 23.00 -10.94
CA LEU A 17 -3.65 22.54 -12.09
C LEU A 17 -3.12 21.21 -12.66
N ILE A 18 -1.81 21.06 -12.82
CA ILE A 18 -1.19 19.81 -13.29
C ILE A 18 -1.41 18.68 -12.29
N LEU A 19 -1.23 18.93 -10.99
CA LEU A 19 -1.52 17.92 -9.95
C LEU A 19 -3.00 17.57 -9.87
N GLY A 20 -3.88 18.57 -10.01
CA GLY A 20 -5.32 18.35 -10.10
C GLY A 20 -5.67 17.51 -11.33
N PHE A 21 -5.02 17.77 -12.46
CA PHE A 21 -5.18 16.98 -13.68
C PHE A 21 -4.64 15.55 -13.52
N VAL A 22 -3.45 15.37 -12.94
CA VAL A 22 -2.88 14.03 -12.65
C VAL A 22 -3.79 13.27 -11.69
N PHE A 23 -4.30 13.93 -10.65
CA PHE A 23 -5.24 13.33 -9.71
C PHE A 23 -6.55 12.92 -10.39
N LEU A 24 -7.13 13.78 -11.24
CA LEU A 24 -8.32 13.46 -12.03
C LEU A 24 -8.07 12.31 -13.01
N PHE A 25 -6.92 12.31 -13.68
CA PHE A 25 -6.53 11.26 -14.61
C PHE A 25 -6.33 9.91 -13.89
N GLN A 26 -5.67 9.93 -12.74
CA GLN A 26 -5.43 8.76 -11.90
C GLN A 26 -6.74 8.22 -11.30
N THR A 27 -7.68 9.08 -10.91
CA THR A 27 -9.01 8.68 -10.43
C THR A 27 -9.87 8.10 -11.56
N LEU A 28 -9.78 8.62 -12.79
CA LEU A 28 -10.44 8.04 -13.96
C LEU A 28 -9.92 6.63 -14.28
N TRP A 29 -8.61 6.38 -14.13
CA TRP A 29 -8.00 5.08 -14.39
C TRP A 29 -8.29 4.02 -13.31
N ILE A 30 -8.41 4.43 -12.05
CA ILE A 30 -8.64 3.53 -10.91
C ILE A 30 -10.14 3.25 -10.70
N GLY A 31 -11.01 4.10 -11.26
CA GLY A 31 -12.46 4.03 -11.11
C GLY A 31 -12.96 4.95 -10.00
N PHE A 32 -14.04 5.66 -10.28
CA PHE A 32 -14.74 6.52 -9.30
C PHE A 32 -15.67 5.66 -8.44
N HIS A 33 -15.46 5.64 -7.12
CA HIS A 33 -16.52 5.26 -6.20
C HIS A 33 -17.15 6.57 -5.66
N PRO A 34 -18.43 6.86 -5.97
CA PRO A 34 -19.08 8.12 -5.59
C PRO A 34 -19.03 8.42 -4.08
N SER A 35 -18.99 7.38 -3.24
CA SER A 35 -18.90 7.50 -1.78
C SER A 35 -17.56 8.05 -1.26
N ILE A 36 -16.53 8.15 -2.10
CA ILE A 36 -15.21 8.64 -1.70
C ILE A 36 -15.27 10.15 -1.41
N PHE A 37 -16.04 10.92 -2.17
CA PHE A 37 -16.18 12.37 -1.96
C PHE A 37 -17.32 12.72 -1.02
N SER A 38 -18.29 11.83 -0.81
CA SER A 38 -19.39 12.08 0.13
C SER A 38 -18.83 12.29 1.54
N VAL A 39 -17.87 11.48 1.98
CA VAL A 39 -17.21 11.66 3.30
C VAL A 39 -16.51 13.03 3.42
N LEU A 40 -15.88 13.51 2.34
CA LEU A 40 -15.21 14.81 2.33
C LEU A 40 -16.19 15.97 2.41
N ILE A 41 -17.33 15.85 1.71
CA ILE A 41 -18.36 16.90 1.62
C ILE A 41 -19.23 16.92 2.88
N GLU A 42 -19.58 15.74 3.41
CA GLU A 42 -20.48 15.58 4.55
C GLU A 42 -19.79 15.86 5.88
N ASP A 43 -18.52 15.45 6.06
CA ASP A 43 -17.77 15.64 7.30
C ASP A 43 -16.27 15.93 7.05
N PRO A 44 -15.92 17.17 6.66
CA PRO A 44 -14.55 17.53 6.34
C PRO A 44 -13.60 17.46 7.55
N LEU A 45 -14.12 17.62 8.77
CA LEU A 45 -13.31 17.51 10.00
C LEU A 45 -12.94 16.06 10.27
N LYS A 46 -13.90 15.14 10.19
CA LYS A 46 -13.63 13.70 10.30
C LYS A 46 -12.67 13.24 9.21
N TYR A 47 -12.83 13.73 8.00
CA TYR A 47 -11.87 13.45 6.93
C TYR A 47 -10.45 13.95 7.25
N ALA A 48 -10.30 15.18 7.75
CA ALA A 48 -9.00 15.72 8.13
C ALA A 48 -8.34 14.90 9.27
N VAL A 49 -9.13 14.48 10.26
CA VAL A 49 -8.68 13.59 11.33
C VAL A 49 -8.23 12.24 10.76
N LEU A 50 -9.01 11.64 9.86
CA LEU A 50 -8.65 10.39 9.19
C LEU A 50 -7.38 10.54 8.34
N GLY A 51 -7.24 11.62 7.59
CA GLY A 51 -6.04 11.95 6.83
C GLY A 51 -4.80 12.04 7.74
N PHE A 52 -4.92 12.74 8.87
CA PHE A 52 -3.85 12.84 9.85
C PHE A 52 -3.52 11.50 10.51
N GLN A 53 -4.53 10.72 10.88
CA GLN A 53 -4.36 9.37 11.42
C GLN A 53 -3.68 8.46 10.41
N ASN A 54 -3.94 8.63 9.11
CA ASN A 54 -3.40 7.77 8.06
C ASN A 54 -2.08 8.27 7.44
N VAL A 55 -1.45 9.34 7.95
CA VAL A 55 -0.12 9.79 7.49
C VAL A 55 0.92 8.67 7.62
N HIS A 56 0.81 7.86 8.67
CA HIS A 56 1.71 6.71 8.87
C HIS A 56 1.67 5.72 7.71
N ARG A 57 0.54 5.57 7.01
CA ARG A 57 0.41 4.65 5.87
C ARG A 57 1.29 5.06 4.69
N VAL A 58 1.47 6.37 4.50
CA VAL A 58 2.37 6.91 3.45
C VAL A 58 3.82 6.58 3.80
N LEU A 59 4.18 6.66 5.09
CA LEU A 59 5.53 6.31 5.56
C LEU A 59 5.77 4.80 5.60
N GLU A 60 4.78 4.02 6.02
CA GLU A 60 4.78 2.55 5.93
C GLU A 60 5.02 2.11 4.49
N SER A 61 4.27 2.66 3.54
CA SER A 61 4.49 2.36 2.12
C SER A 61 5.87 2.81 1.64
N ALA A 62 6.49 3.83 2.25
CA ALA A 62 7.85 4.24 1.92
C ALA A 62 8.87 3.25 2.49
N ILE A 63 8.64 2.79 3.72
CA ILE A 63 9.43 1.74 4.37
C ILE A 63 9.35 0.47 3.54
N ASP A 64 8.15 0.02 3.16
CA ASP A 64 7.95 -1.16 2.33
C ASP A 64 8.61 -1.04 0.96
N PHE A 65 8.70 0.17 0.41
CA PHE A 65 9.43 0.40 -0.83
C PHE A 65 10.95 0.14 -0.65
N PHE A 66 11.54 0.66 0.43
CA PHE A 66 12.99 0.51 0.68
C PHE A 66 13.37 -0.80 1.35
N TYR A 67 12.43 -1.44 2.04
CA TYR A 67 12.60 -2.64 2.83
C TYR A 67 11.42 -3.59 2.61
N PRO A 68 11.30 -4.19 1.41
CA PRO A 68 10.22 -5.12 1.13
C PRO A 68 10.33 -6.34 2.08
N SER A 69 9.21 -6.71 2.69
CA SER A 69 9.10 -7.71 3.75
C SER A 69 9.01 -9.15 3.21
N GLN A 70 9.93 -9.54 2.32
CA GLN A 70 9.91 -10.83 1.63
C GLN A 70 10.40 -12.02 2.50
N SER A 71 11.28 -11.77 3.46
CA SER A 71 11.82 -12.77 4.39
C SER A 71 11.39 -12.48 5.84
N LEU A 72 11.38 -13.50 6.71
CA LEU A 72 11.09 -13.33 8.15
C LEU A 72 11.93 -12.23 8.81
N ILE A 73 13.22 -12.15 8.45
CA ILE A 73 14.13 -11.13 8.96
C ILE A 73 13.70 -9.73 8.47
N SER A 74 13.47 -9.58 7.17
CA SER A 74 13.02 -8.30 6.59
C SER A 74 11.63 -7.88 7.10
N ALA A 75 10.74 -8.84 7.37
CA ALA A 75 9.42 -8.58 7.94
C ALA A 75 9.53 -8.06 9.37
N ASN A 76 10.39 -8.65 10.21
CA ASN A 76 10.63 -8.16 11.57
C ASN A 76 11.25 -6.76 11.57
N ILE A 77 12.23 -6.50 10.69
CA ILE A 77 12.82 -5.17 10.53
C ILE A 77 11.76 -4.16 10.08
N SER A 78 10.97 -4.50 9.05
CA SER A 78 9.90 -3.63 8.55
C SER A 78 8.88 -3.32 9.66
N GLN A 79 8.44 -4.31 10.44
CA GLN A 79 7.52 -4.06 11.56
C GLN A 79 8.07 -3.07 12.60
N VAL A 80 9.36 -3.18 12.95
CA VAL A 80 10.01 -2.23 13.86
C VAL A 80 10.03 -0.83 13.23
N LEU A 81 10.43 -0.72 11.97
CA LEU A 81 10.44 0.55 11.24
C LEU A 81 9.04 1.17 11.12
N ILE A 82 8.00 0.36 10.88
CA ILE A 82 6.61 0.81 10.81
C ILE A 82 6.16 1.35 12.16
N ARG A 83 6.44 0.65 13.27
CA ARG A 83 6.11 1.14 14.63
C ARG A 83 6.75 2.49 14.92
N VAL A 84 8.03 2.65 14.55
CA VAL A 84 8.73 3.93 14.65
C VAL A 84 8.11 4.98 13.73
N GLY A 85 7.78 4.58 12.49
CA GLY A 85 7.13 5.41 11.48
C GLY A 85 5.79 5.98 11.93
N VAL A 86 4.97 5.19 12.64
CA VAL A 86 3.68 5.65 13.19
C VAL A 86 3.86 6.82 14.15
N VAL A 87 4.87 6.77 15.01
CA VAL A 87 5.16 7.85 15.98
C VAL A 87 5.73 9.08 15.28
N ILE A 88 6.61 8.88 14.30
CA ILE A 88 7.32 9.96 13.60
C ILE A 88 6.46 10.60 12.49
N ALA A 89 5.44 9.91 11.99
CA ALA A 89 4.56 10.36 10.92
C ALA A 89 3.96 11.75 11.12
N PRO A 90 3.22 12.02 12.22
CA PRO A 90 2.64 13.34 12.46
C PRO A 90 3.72 14.42 12.60
N VAL A 91 4.83 14.10 13.25
CA VAL A 91 5.97 15.01 13.42
C VAL A 91 6.58 15.37 12.06
N THR A 92 6.71 14.39 11.16
CA THR A 92 7.26 14.59 9.81
C THR A 92 6.36 15.48 8.96
N LEU A 93 5.04 15.28 9.00
CA LEU A 93 4.09 16.13 8.29
C LEU A 93 4.13 17.58 8.82
N ILE A 94 4.15 17.77 10.14
CA ILE A 94 4.22 19.09 10.77
C ILE A 94 5.53 19.78 10.42
N ALA A 95 6.66 19.10 10.60
CA ALA A 95 7.98 19.63 10.28
C ALA A 95 8.12 19.96 8.79
N GLY A 96 7.64 19.08 7.90
CA GLY A 96 7.61 19.31 6.45
C GLY A 96 6.76 20.52 6.07
N SER A 97 5.61 20.70 6.73
CA SER A 97 4.73 21.86 6.51
C SER A 97 5.38 23.17 6.97
N ILE A 98 5.94 23.20 8.18
CA ILE A 98 6.68 24.37 8.70
C ILE A 98 7.85 24.71 7.78
N PHE A 99 8.61 23.70 7.34
CA PHE A 99 9.74 23.89 6.43
C PHE A 99 9.29 24.45 5.09
N PHE A 100 8.22 23.91 4.50
CA PHE A 100 7.65 24.39 3.25
C PHE A 100 7.19 25.85 3.37
N ILE A 101 6.49 26.20 4.44
CA ILE A 101 6.02 27.57 4.71
C ILE A 101 7.21 28.52 4.85
N TYR A 102 8.20 28.16 5.67
CA TYR A 102 9.41 28.96 5.87
C TYR A 102 10.17 29.19 4.55
N LYS A 103 10.38 28.14 3.75
CA LYS A 103 11.05 28.22 2.45
C LYS A 103 10.27 29.02 1.42
N SER A 104 8.94 28.95 1.48
CA SER A 104 8.03 29.73 0.63
C SER A 104 8.15 31.23 0.93
N PHE A 105 8.08 31.62 2.22
CA PHE A 105 8.27 33.02 2.63
C PHE A 105 9.69 33.51 2.36
N SER A 106 10.69 32.66 2.57
CA SER A 106 12.10 32.96 2.28
C SER A 106 12.45 32.91 0.79
N ARG A 107 11.49 32.56 -0.10
CA ARG A 107 11.64 32.48 -1.56
C ARG A 107 12.76 31.56 -2.06
N THR A 108 13.18 30.59 -1.24
CA THR A 108 14.23 29.60 -1.57
C THR A 108 13.66 28.23 -1.89
N LEU A 109 12.32 28.10 -1.96
CA LEU A 109 11.67 26.88 -2.38
C LEU A 109 11.90 26.63 -3.87
N SER A 110 12.39 25.45 -4.20
CA SER A 110 12.62 24.99 -5.56
C SER A 110 11.37 24.30 -6.13
N PHE A 111 11.37 24.09 -7.45
CA PHE A 111 10.33 23.31 -8.11
C PHE A 111 10.19 21.89 -7.53
N LEU A 112 11.31 21.20 -7.33
CA LEU A 112 11.32 19.86 -6.74
C LEU A 112 10.80 19.88 -5.28
N GLY A 113 11.11 20.91 -4.50
CA GLY A 113 10.57 21.08 -3.15
C GLY A 113 9.05 21.27 -3.15
N CYS A 114 8.53 22.06 -4.10
CA CYS A 114 7.08 22.15 -4.32
C CYS A 114 6.47 20.80 -4.67
N PHE A 115 7.08 20.11 -5.64
CA PHE A 115 6.59 18.82 -6.11
C PHE A 115 6.52 17.79 -4.99
N SER A 116 7.59 17.59 -4.24
CA SER A 116 7.64 16.63 -3.13
C SER A 116 6.56 16.92 -2.09
N PHE A 117 6.38 18.18 -1.71
CA PHE A 117 5.45 18.54 -0.65
C PHE A 117 4.00 18.30 -1.06
N PHE A 118 3.58 18.81 -2.21
CA PHE A 118 2.19 18.65 -2.66
C PHE A 118 1.88 17.22 -3.07
N TYR A 119 2.82 16.50 -3.66
CA TYR A 119 2.61 15.10 -3.99
C TYR A 119 2.53 14.25 -2.70
N PHE A 120 3.33 14.55 -1.67
CA PHE A 120 3.17 13.91 -0.35
C PHE A 120 1.81 14.21 0.27
N LEU A 121 1.35 15.46 0.21
CA LEU A 121 -0.01 15.83 0.66
C LEU A 121 -1.10 15.09 -0.12
N LEU A 122 -0.91 14.88 -1.43
CA LEU A 122 -1.83 14.10 -2.24
C LEU A 122 -1.93 12.64 -1.75
N LEU A 123 -0.80 12.03 -1.39
CA LEU A 123 -0.79 10.68 -0.81
C LEU A 123 -1.47 10.65 0.56
N VAL A 124 -1.22 11.64 1.41
CA VAL A 124 -1.88 11.76 2.73
C VAL A 124 -3.39 11.94 2.57
N PHE A 125 -3.80 12.80 1.63
CA PHE A 125 -5.20 12.97 1.25
C PHE A 125 -5.80 11.62 0.83
N TRP A 126 -5.14 10.91 -0.07
CA TRP A 126 -5.62 9.61 -0.52
C TRP A 126 -5.66 8.53 0.57
N ALA A 127 -4.73 8.58 1.52
CA ALA A 127 -4.74 7.75 2.71
C ALA A 127 -5.94 8.06 3.63
N GLY A 128 -6.37 9.32 3.71
CA GLY A 128 -7.60 9.74 4.38
C GLY A 128 -8.87 9.10 3.81
N LEU A 129 -8.87 8.79 2.50
CA LEU A 129 -9.96 8.08 1.81
C LEU A 129 -9.94 6.56 2.03
N GLY A 130 -9.06 6.04 2.88
CA GLY A 130 -8.97 4.63 3.20
C GLY A 130 -8.12 3.81 2.22
N GLY A 131 -7.43 4.44 1.28
CA GLY A 131 -6.48 3.76 0.40
C GLY A 131 -5.42 2.97 1.18
N ARG A 132 -5.01 1.82 0.62
CA ARG A 132 -3.93 0.96 1.12
C ARG A 132 -2.95 0.67 -0.01
N GLY A 133 -1.69 0.36 0.34
CA GLY A 133 -0.66 -0.01 -0.64
C GLY A 133 -0.22 1.14 -1.53
N PHE A 134 0.33 2.20 -0.94
CA PHE A 134 0.83 3.36 -1.69
C PHE A 134 2.24 3.16 -2.26
N THR A 135 2.84 1.98 -2.05
CA THR A 135 4.24 1.66 -2.40
C THR A 135 4.57 2.04 -3.86
N ARG A 136 3.67 1.74 -4.80
CA ARG A 136 3.81 2.12 -6.22
C ARG A 136 3.72 3.62 -6.49
N PHE A 137 3.04 4.37 -5.63
CA PHE A 137 2.86 5.81 -5.74
C PHE A 137 3.94 6.60 -5.02
N ILE A 138 4.85 5.96 -4.29
CA ILE A 138 5.93 6.65 -3.58
C ILE A 138 7.13 6.91 -4.48
N LEU A 139 7.29 6.13 -5.55
CA LEU A 139 8.41 6.24 -6.48
C LEU A 139 8.66 7.69 -6.99
N PRO A 140 7.64 8.50 -7.34
CA PRO A 140 7.84 9.90 -7.71
C PRO A 140 8.39 10.79 -6.58
N LEU A 141 8.15 10.46 -5.31
CA LEU A 141 8.68 11.19 -4.16
C LEU A 141 10.11 10.80 -3.80
N ILE A 142 10.54 9.58 -4.13
CA ILE A 142 11.84 9.05 -3.71
C ILE A 142 12.98 9.88 -4.25
N LEU A 143 13.01 10.11 -5.56
CA LEU A 143 14.12 10.81 -6.19
C LEU A 143 14.26 12.24 -5.63
N PRO A 144 13.18 13.05 -5.56
CA PRO A 144 13.25 14.37 -4.97
C PRO A 144 13.58 14.35 -3.47
N VAL A 145 13.00 13.43 -2.68
CA VAL A 145 13.24 13.34 -1.23
C VAL A 145 14.66 12.87 -0.92
N PHE A 146 15.23 11.94 -1.69
CA PHE A 146 16.63 11.53 -1.53
C PHE A 146 17.57 12.66 -1.90
N ILE A 147 17.37 13.33 -3.05
CA ILE A 147 18.24 14.43 -3.48
C ILE A 147 18.16 15.60 -2.50
N TYR A 148 16.95 16.01 -2.09
CA TYR A 148 16.79 17.11 -1.12
C TYR A 148 17.20 16.70 0.29
N GLY A 149 16.79 15.53 0.76
CA GLY A 149 17.15 15.01 2.07
C GLY A 149 18.65 14.86 2.22
N TYR A 150 19.33 14.32 1.21
CA TYR A 150 20.78 14.19 1.20
C TYR A 150 21.49 15.54 1.15
N SER A 151 21.11 16.43 0.23
CA SER A 151 21.76 17.74 0.11
C SER A 151 21.54 18.63 1.34
N TRP A 152 20.33 18.63 1.89
CA TRP A 152 20.00 19.41 3.07
C TRP A 152 20.58 18.80 4.34
N GLY A 153 20.48 17.48 4.49
CA GLY A 153 21.14 16.72 5.54
C GLY A 153 22.63 17.03 5.55
N PHE A 154 23.32 16.84 4.43
CA PHE A 154 24.75 17.12 4.31
C PHE A 154 25.12 18.57 4.70
N LEU A 155 24.33 19.57 4.27
CA LEU A 155 24.56 20.98 4.62
C LEU A 155 24.35 21.27 6.11
N VAL A 156 23.31 20.70 6.73
CA VAL A 156 23.02 20.86 8.16
C VAL A 156 24.04 20.10 9.00
N PHE A 157 24.38 18.87 8.62
CA PHE A 157 25.38 18.04 9.28
C PHE A 157 26.76 18.71 9.24
N ASN A 158 27.17 19.27 8.10
CA ASN A 158 28.43 20.02 7.98
C ASN A 158 28.48 21.27 8.87
N LYS A 159 27.33 21.89 9.15
CA LYS A 159 27.26 23.05 10.05
C LYS A 159 27.24 22.65 11.52
N LEU A 160 26.56 21.56 11.87
CA LEU A 160 26.37 21.13 13.26
C LEU A 160 27.53 20.27 13.80
N PHE A 161 28.24 19.56 12.93
CA PHE A 161 29.30 18.64 13.33
C PHE A 161 30.61 18.97 12.61
N GLN A 162 31.65 19.21 13.40
CA GLN A 162 33.03 19.43 12.92
C GLN A 162 33.97 18.36 13.48
N GLY A 163 35.07 18.09 12.78
CA GLY A 163 36.10 17.13 13.21
C GLY A 163 35.63 15.68 13.26
N ARG A 164 36.08 14.91 14.26
CA ARG A 164 35.83 13.45 14.39
C ARG A 164 34.36 13.06 14.45
N LYS A 165 33.47 13.93 14.95
CA LYS A 165 32.03 13.66 14.99
C LYS A 165 31.44 13.57 13.58
N LYS A 166 31.87 14.45 12.68
CA LYS A 166 31.43 14.43 11.27
C LYS A 166 31.82 13.11 10.58
N GLN A 167 33.06 12.66 10.76
CA GLN A 167 33.54 11.40 10.19
C GLN A 167 32.74 10.19 10.69
N LEU A 168 32.40 10.17 11.99
CA LEU A 168 31.57 9.10 12.55
C LEU A 168 30.15 9.09 11.95
N TYR A 169 29.52 10.26 11.79
CA TYR A 169 28.20 10.35 11.17
C TYR A 169 28.22 9.98 9.68
N GLU A 170 29.23 10.42 8.92
CA GLU A 170 29.40 10.03 7.51
C GLU A 170 29.56 8.51 7.39
N LEU A 171 30.33 7.89 8.29
CA LEU A 171 30.47 6.44 8.35
C LEU A 171 29.14 5.75 8.68
N VAL A 172 28.42 6.21 9.70
CA VAL A 172 27.11 5.64 10.08
C VAL A 172 26.09 5.78 8.95
N PHE A 173 26.06 6.92 8.25
CA PHE A 173 25.18 7.14 7.11
C PHE A 173 25.52 6.22 5.94
N LEU A 174 26.81 6.09 5.61
CA LEU A 174 27.29 5.19 4.56
C LEU A 174 26.98 3.73 4.89
N LEU A 175 27.19 3.32 6.15
CA LEU A 175 26.81 1.99 6.64
C LEU A 175 25.30 1.78 6.56
N GLY A 176 24.49 2.81 6.84
CA GLY A 176 23.03 2.76 6.68
C GLY A 176 22.62 2.53 5.23
N ILE A 177 23.21 3.26 4.27
CA ILE A 177 22.97 3.04 2.83
C ILE A 177 23.42 1.63 2.42
N LEU A 178 24.61 1.21 2.83
CA LEU A 178 25.12 -0.13 2.55
C LEU A 178 24.21 -1.21 3.12
N LEU A 179 23.65 -1.01 4.32
CA LEU A 179 22.69 -1.92 4.93
C LEU A 179 21.38 -2.00 4.11
N VAL A 180 20.81 -0.86 3.70
CA VAL A 180 19.63 -0.81 2.82
C VAL A 180 19.90 -1.59 1.53
N LEU A 181 21.02 -1.29 0.87
CA LEU A 181 21.40 -1.95 -0.39
C LEU A 181 21.62 -3.44 -0.18
N SER A 182 22.28 -3.84 0.92
CA SER A 182 22.53 -5.25 1.25
C SER A 182 21.22 -6.01 1.49
N ILE A 183 20.25 -5.41 2.16
CA ILE A 183 18.93 -6.01 2.38
C ILE A 183 18.15 -6.13 1.06
N ASN A 184 18.22 -5.13 0.19
CA ASN A 184 17.58 -5.21 -1.12
C ASN A 184 18.25 -6.27 -2.02
N VAL A 185 19.58 -6.33 -2.05
CA VAL A 185 20.32 -7.38 -2.77
C VAL A 185 20.01 -8.77 -2.19
N PHE A 186 19.95 -8.89 -0.87
CA PHE A 186 19.55 -10.13 -0.21
C PHE A 186 18.11 -10.53 -0.59
N ASN A 187 17.17 -9.59 -0.55
CA ASN A 187 15.79 -9.84 -0.94
C ASN A 187 15.70 -10.26 -2.41
N ILE A 188 16.36 -9.53 -3.33
CA ILE A 188 16.44 -9.89 -4.75
C ILE A 188 17.07 -11.27 -4.91
N TYR A 189 18.16 -11.58 -4.21
CA TYR A 189 18.79 -12.89 -4.26
C TYR A 189 17.83 -13.99 -3.76
N THR A 190 17.17 -13.76 -2.63
CA THR A 190 16.20 -14.73 -2.10
C THR A 190 15.01 -14.90 -3.03
N GLU A 191 14.59 -13.86 -3.75
CA GLU A 191 13.44 -13.86 -4.67
C GLU A 191 13.82 -14.48 -6.03
N TYR A 192 15.03 -14.21 -6.55
CA TYR A 192 15.55 -14.78 -7.80
C TYR A 192 15.82 -16.28 -7.71
N PHE A 193 16.20 -16.78 -6.53
CA PHE A 193 16.25 -18.23 -6.27
C PHE A 193 14.86 -18.85 -5.97
N PHE A 194 13.81 -18.03 -5.88
CA PHE A 194 12.44 -18.42 -5.55
C PHE A 194 11.54 -18.49 -6.79
N ASN A 195 12.00 -19.12 -7.88
CA ASN A 195 11.20 -19.49 -9.07
C ASN A 195 10.06 -18.49 -9.39
N ASP A 196 10.37 -17.45 -10.17
CA ASP A 196 9.61 -16.19 -10.39
C ASP A 196 8.12 -16.31 -10.74
N ASP A 197 7.63 -17.50 -11.07
CA ASP A 197 6.20 -17.73 -11.19
C ASP A 197 5.68 -18.30 -9.88
N VAL A 198 5.11 -17.44 -9.03
CA VAL A 198 4.39 -17.84 -7.81
C VAL A 198 3.41 -18.98 -8.13
N PHE A 199 2.81 -18.99 -9.31
CA PHE A 199 1.90 -20.02 -9.81
C PHE A 199 2.55 -21.38 -10.14
N LEU A 200 3.85 -21.43 -10.37
CA LEU A 200 4.60 -22.67 -10.61
C LEU A 200 5.13 -23.31 -9.32
N LYS A 201 4.96 -22.66 -8.16
CA LYS A 201 5.19 -23.31 -6.86
C LYS A 201 4.25 -24.50 -6.74
N LYS A 202 4.75 -25.62 -6.21
CA LYS A 202 4.03 -26.90 -6.12
C LYS A 202 2.60 -26.72 -5.59
N GLU A 203 2.43 -26.01 -4.48
CA GLU A 203 1.13 -25.81 -3.85
C GLU A 203 0.17 -24.96 -4.69
N ASN A 204 0.70 -24.03 -5.48
CA ASN A 204 -0.10 -23.23 -6.40
C ASN A 204 -0.45 -23.99 -7.66
N SER A 205 0.47 -24.81 -8.20
CA SER A 205 0.17 -25.63 -9.37
C SER A 205 -0.89 -26.68 -9.04
N GLU A 206 -0.78 -27.33 -7.87
CA GLU A 206 -1.81 -28.25 -7.36
C GLU A 206 -3.18 -27.59 -7.24
N LEU A 207 -3.23 -26.36 -6.73
CA LEU A 207 -4.46 -25.57 -6.62
C LEU A 207 -5.04 -25.26 -8.02
N ILE A 208 -4.21 -24.77 -8.94
CA ILE A 208 -4.60 -24.46 -10.32
C ILE A 208 -5.15 -25.71 -11.02
N ASP A 209 -4.45 -26.83 -10.91
CA ASP A 209 -4.84 -28.10 -11.51
C ASP A 209 -6.17 -28.58 -10.93
N TRP A 210 -6.35 -28.46 -9.61
CA TRP A 210 -7.62 -28.82 -8.98
C TRP A 210 -8.76 -27.94 -9.50
N VAL A 211 -8.60 -26.60 -9.51
CA VAL A 211 -9.63 -25.66 -9.99
C VAL A 211 -9.99 -25.95 -11.45
N LYS A 212 -8.99 -26.19 -12.30
CA LYS A 212 -9.18 -26.49 -13.72
C LYS A 212 -9.99 -27.77 -13.93
N ASN A 213 -9.77 -28.79 -13.11
CA ASN A 213 -10.39 -30.10 -13.29
C ASN A 213 -11.73 -30.28 -12.56
N ASN A 214 -12.00 -29.51 -11.50
CA ASN A 214 -13.16 -29.74 -10.62
C ASN A 214 -14.23 -28.64 -10.65
N ILE A 215 -13.86 -27.41 -11.02
CA ILE A 215 -14.82 -26.30 -11.12
C ILE A 215 -15.34 -26.23 -12.55
N ASN A 216 -16.67 -26.18 -12.73
CA ASN A 216 -17.27 -26.00 -14.05
C ASN A 216 -17.06 -24.58 -14.57
N LYS A 217 -17.11 -24.40 -15.90
CA LYS A 217 -16.94 -23.08 -16.54
C LYS A 217 -17.95 -22.02 -16.07
N ASN A 218 -19.13 -22.46 -15.61
CA ASN A 218 -20.23 -21.60 -15.15
C ASN A 218 -20.24 -21.40 -13.63
N GLU A 219 -19.37 -22.11 -12.90
CA GLU A 219 -19.27 -22.00 -11.45
C GLU A 219 -18.24 -20.92 -11.08
N HIS A 220 -18.57 -20.13 -10.06
CA HIS A 220 -17.69 -19.07 -9.57
C HIS A 220 -16.90 -19.53 -8.35
N TYR A 221 -15.62 -19.23 -8.33
CA TYR A 221 -14.80 -19.31 -7.14
C TYR A 221 -14.45 -17.92 -6.61
N MET A 222 -14.09 -17.89 -5.33
CA MET A 222 -13.53 -16.71 -4.69
C MET A 222 -12.13 -17.02 -4.15
N PHE A 223 -11.17 -16.14 -4.45
CA PHE A 223 -9.76 -16.29 -4.11
C PHE A 223 -9.09 -14.92 -4.03
N ASP A 224 -7.96 -14.79 -3.33
CA ASP A 224 -7.25 -13.50 -3.21
C ASP A 224 -6.58 -13.05 -4.52
N HIS A 225 -6.19 -14.00 -5.38
CA HIS A 225 -5.60 -13.71 -6.69
C HIS A 225 -6.46 -14.30 -7.82
N PRO A 226 -7.69 -13.81 -8.01
CA PRO A 226 -8.63 -14.44 -8.94
C PRO A 226 -8.23 -14.24 -10.39
N ARG A 227 -7.58 -13.12 -10.75
CA ARG A 227 -7.25 -12.80 -12.14
C ARG A 227 -6.20 -13.76 -12.73
N PRO A 228 -5.04 -13.98 -12.07
CA PRO A 228 -4.08 -14.95 -12.60
C PRO A 228 -4.65 -16.38 -12.63
N MET A 229 -5.37 -16.78 -11.58
CA MET A 229 -6.05 -18.08 -11.52
C MET A 229 -7.05 -18.25 -12.68
N ALA A 230 -7.83 -17.22 -13.00
CA ALA A 230 -8.81 -17.24 -14.09
C ALA A 230 -8.13 -17.34 -15.45
N LEU A 231 -7.00 -16.65 -15.64
CA LEU A 231 -6.19 -16.72 -16.87
C LEU A 231 -5.65 -18.15 -17.09
N MET A 232 -5.20 -18.82 -16.03
CA MET A 232 -4.61 -20.16 -16.13
C MET A 232 -5.66 -21.28 -16.25
N THR A 233 -6.80 -21.13 -15.58
CA THR A 233 -7.83 -22.17 -15.48
C THR A 233 -8.98 -21.98 -16.47
N GLN A 234 -9.13 -20.79 -17.05
CA GLN A 234 -10.31 -20.37 -17.80
C GLN A 234 -11.60 -20.59 -16.99
N ARG A 235 -11.55 -20.26 -15.69
CA ARG A 235 -12.69 -20.28 -14.75
C ARG A 235 -12.97 -18.87 -14.25
N ILE A 236 -14.19 -18.65 -13.77
CA ILE A 236 -14.60 -17.33 -13.33
C ILE A 236 -14.29 -17.18 -11.84
N GLY A 237 -13.41 -16.23 -11.53
CA GLY A 237 -13.00 -15.91 -10.17
C GLY A 237 -13.39 -14.50 -9.75
N THR A 238 -13.81 -14.33 -8.50
CA THR A 238 -13.95 -13.01 -7.85
C THR A 238 -12.95 -12.89 -6.72
N SER A 239 -12.57 -11.64 -6.40
CA SER A 239 -11.64 -11.43 -5.30
C SER A 239 -12.30 -11.45 -3.93
N SER A 240 -11.59 -12.05 -2.97
CA SER A 240 -11.85 -11.98 -1.53
C SER A 240 -11.62 -10.59 -0.92
N TRP A 241 -10.85 -9.67 -1.52
CA TRP A 241 -10.69 -8.30 -0.97
C TRP A 241 -12.00 -7.51 -0.90
N ASN A 242 -13.02 -7.91 -1.68
CA ASN A 242 -14.36 -7.30 -1.62
C ASN A 242 -15.12 -7.67 -0.36
N ILE A 243 -14.75 -8.77 0.29
CA ILE A 243 -15.26 -9.13 1.61
C ILE A 243 -14.66 -8.13 2.62
N VAL A 244 -13.33 -8.00 2.64
CA VAL A 244 -12.58 -7.24 3.67
C VAL A 244 -12.78 -5.71 3.60
N ASN A 245 -13.26 -5.17 2.48
CA ASN A 245 -13.51 -3.72 2.29
C ASN A 245 -14.85 -3.23 2.85
N VAL A 246 -15.31 -3.76 4.00
CA VAL A 246 -16.37 -3.07 4.74
C VAL A 246 -15.77 -1.82 5.37
N GLU A 247 -16.30 -0.67 4.93
CA GLU A 247 -15.92 0.69 5.30
C GLU A 247 -15.61 0.81 6.81
N GLY A 248 -14.38 1.25 7.15
CA GLY A 248 -14.07 1.72 8.51
C GLY A 248 -13.35 0.75 9.46
N GLY A 249 -12.81 -0.38 9.01
CA GLY A 249 -12.06 -1.28 9.91
C GLY A 249 -12.93 -2.02 10.93
N GLY A 250 -14.25 -2.08 10.66
CA GLY A 250 -15.19 -2.88 11.42
C GLY A 250 -14.99 -4.37 11.16
N GLN A 251 -15.14 -5.17 12.22
CA GLN A 251 -15.25 -6.62 12.11
C GLN A 251 -16.30 -6.97 11.05
N LEU A 252 -15.91 -7.79 10.09
CA LEU A 252 -16.85 -8.34 9.12
C LEU A 252 -17.95 -9.11 9.86
N GLU A 253 -19.17 -8.63 9.77
CA GLU A 253 -20.38 -9.34 10.19
C GLU A 253 -20.59 -10.51 9.23
N VAL A 254 -20.69 -11.73 9.77
CA VAL A 254 -20.77 -12.96 8.98
C VAL A 254 -22.02 -12.98 8.09
N ASP A 255 -23.10 -12.32 8.50
CA ASP A 255 -24.34 -12.21 7.73
C ASP A 255 -24.13 -11.46 6.41
N ARG A 256 -23.26 -10.44 6.39
CA ARG A 256 -22.89 -9.73 5.15
C ARG A 256 -22.03 -10.58 4.22
N LEU A 257 -21.25 -11.51 4.77
CA LEU A 257 -20.42 -12.40 3.97
C LEU A 257 -21.29 -13.38 3.19
N GLU A 258 -22.29 -13.98 3.82
CA GLU A 258 -23.25 -14.85 3.13
C GLU A 258 -24.02 -14.08 2.03
N GLU A 259 -24.43 -12.84 2.32
CA GLU A 259 -25.06 -11.97 1.31
C GLU A 259 -24.13 -11.73 0.11
N ILE A 260 -22.86 -11.35 0.33
CA ILE A 260 -21.88 -11.11 -0.74
C ILE A 260 -21.64 -12.37 -1.56
N LEU A 261 -21.48 -13.53 -0.91
CA LEU A 261 -21.27 -14.81 -1.58
C LEU A 261 -22.49 -15.20 -2.44
N ASN A 262 -23.70 -14.94 -1.96
CA ASN A 262 -24.93 -15.17 -2.69
C ASN A 262 -25.11 -14.20 -3.86
N GLN A 263 -24.90 -12.89 -3.66
CA GLN A 263 -24.98 -11.86 -4.70
C GLN A 263 -24.00 -12.14 -5.86
N LYS A 264 -22.78 -12.60 -5.54
CA LYS A 264 -21.76 -12.93 -6.54
C LYS A 264 -21.86 -14.36 -7.09
N ASN A 265 -22.86 -15.11 -6.65
CA ASN A 265 -23.10 -16.51 -6.98
C ASN A 265 -21.86 -17.41 -6.81
N VAL A 266 -21.13 -17.24 -5.71
CA VAL A 266 -19.90 -18.00 -5.43
C VAL A 266 -20.27 -19.43 -5.02
N SER A 267 -19.73 -20.41 -5.73
CA SER A 267 -19.88 -21.84 -5.45
C SER A 267 -18.72 -22.40 -4.63
N TYR A 268 -17.52 -21.82 -4.78
CA TYR A 268 -16.29 -22.29 -4.13
C TYR A 268 -15.56 -21.13 -3.44
N LEU A 269 -15.09 -21.34 -2.22
CA LEU A 269 -14.25 -20.40 -1.49
C LEU A 269 -12.87 -21.02 -1.27
N ILE A 270 -11.84 -20.34 -1.77
CA ILE A 270 -10.44 -20.76 -1.67
C ILE A 270 -9.77 -19.87 -0.62
N MET A 271 -9.31 -20.47 0.48
CA MET A 271 -8.68 -19.75 1.59
C MET A 271 -7.25 -20.23 1.81
N ASN A 272 -6.36 -19.32 2.16
CA ASN A 272 -5.00 -19.61 2.60
C ASN A 272 -5.01 -19.88 4.12
N LYS A 273 -4.51 -21.05 4.52
CA LYS A 273 -4.48 -21.55 5.90
C LYS A 273 -3.81 -20.59 6.90
N GLN A 274 -2.84 -19.80 6.43
CA GLN A 274 -2.07 -18.89 7.28
C GLN A 274 -2.65 -17.47 7.27
N THR A 275 -2.92 -16.90 6.09
CA THR A 275 -3.35 -15.49 6.00
C THR A 275 -4.84 -15.30 6.30
N ASP A 276 -5.66 -16.32 6.04
CA ASP A 276 -7.11 -16.24 6.20
C ASP A 276 -7.60 -16.91 7.49
N MET A 277 -6.71 -17.21 8.43
CA MET A 277 -7.03 -17.93 9.67
C MET A 277 -8.19 -17.30 10.46
N TRP A 278 -8.23 -15.96 10.55
CA TRP A 278 -9.32 -15.24 11.20
C TRP A 278 -10.68 -15.44 10.51
N LEU A 279 -10.68 -15.60 9.19
CA LEU A 279 -11.87 -15.82 8.37
C LEU A 279 -12.29 -17.28 8.47
N ILE A 280 -11.31 -18.20 8.40
CA ILE A 280 -11.47 -19.64 8.62
C ILE A 280 -12.12 -19.87 10.00
N ASP A 281 -11.59 -19.29 11.08
CA ASP A 281 -12.14 -19.40 12.44
C ASP A 281 -13.57 -18.88 12.54
N LYS A 282 -13.89 -17.79 11.85
CA LYS A 282 -15.27 -17.28 11.76
C LYS A 282 -16.18 -18.25 11.00
N PHE A 283 -15.73 -18.82 9.89
CA PHE A 283 -16.48 -19.81 9.10
C PHE A 283 -16.76 -21.09 9.89
N TRP A 284 -15.77 -21.60 10.62
CA TRP A 284 -15.89 -22.79 11.46
C TRP A 284 -16.97 -22.65 12.53
N ASN A 285 -17.11 -21.44 13.09
CA ASN A 285 -18.05 -21.17 14.18
C ASN A 285 -19.47 -20.83 13.71
N TYR A 286 -19.67 -20.37 12.47
CA TYR A 286 -20.96 -19.80 12.04
C TYR A 286 -21.74 -20.60 10.97
N LEU A 287 -21.13 -21.43 10.14
CA LEU A 287 -21.81 -21.88 8.90
C LEU A 287 -21.88 -23.40 8.69
N ARG A 288 -23.03 -23.80 8.12
CA ARG A 288 -23.38 -25.12 7.55
C ARG A 288 -22.47 -25.57 6.37
N TRP A 289 -21.34 -24.91 6.16
CA TRP A 289 -20.47 -25.06 4.98
C TRP A 289 -19.19 -25.82 5.36
N ARG A 290 -19.37 -27.06 5.84
CA ARG A 290 -18.28 -27.91 6.32
C ARG A 290 -17.61 -28.77 5.23
N ASN A 291 -18.05 -28.67 3.98
CA ASN A 291 -17.52 -29.50 2.92
C ASN A 291 -16.25 -28.88 2.36
N ILE A 292 -15.14 -29.11 3.08
CA ILE A 292 -13.80 -29.02 2.51
C ILE A 292 -13.74 -30.08 1.41
N VAL A 293 -13.62 -29.63 0.16
CA VAL A 293 -13.57 -30.51 -1.01
C VAL A 293 -12.14 -30.79 -1.44
N TRP A 294 -11.18 -29.98 -0.99
CA TRP A 294 -9.76 -30.15 -1.26
C TRP A 294 -8.91 -29.28 -0.34
N GLU A 295 -7.70 -29.74 -0.05
CA GLU A 295 -6.68 -28.96 0.64
C GLU A 295 -5.26 -29.39 0.27
N ASN A 296 -4.30 -28.48 0.45
CA ASN A 296 -2.88 -28.79 0.48
C ASN A 296 -2.18 -28.04 1.62
N ASN A 297 -0.86 -27.90 1.60
CA ASN A 297 -0.11 -27.27 2.69
C ASN A 297 -0.45 -25.79 2.90
N ILE A 298 -0.91 -25.07 1.86
CA ILE A 298 -1.16 -23.63 1.91
C ILE A 298 -2.66 -23.31 1.82
N TYR A 299 -3.44 -24.07 1.04
CA TYR A 299 -4.81 -23.72 0.69
C TYR A 299 -5.84 -24.75 1.16
N GLN A 300 -7.06 -24.28 1.39
CA GLN A 300 -8.27 -25.08 1.59
C GLN A 300 -9.39 -24.56 0.70
N ILE A 301 -10.16 -25.48 0.11
CA ILE A 301 -11.30 -25.16 -0.75
C ILE A 301 -12.58 -25.66 -0.11
N TYR A 302 -13.52 -24.73 0.07
CA TYR A 302 -14.83 -24.98 0.62
C TYR A 302 -15.86 -24.91 -0.51
N LYS A 303 -16.73 -25.91 -0.58
CA LYS A 303 -17.89 -25.87 -1.48
C LYS A 303 -19.09 -25.29 -0.73
N LEU A 304 -19.62 -24.19 -1.25
CA LEU A 304 -20.69 -23.41 -0.63
C LEU A 304 -22.09 -23.85 -1.07
N LYS A 305 -22.22 -24.36 -2.30
CA LYS A 305 -23.50 -24.79 -2.88
C LYS A 305 -23.35 -26.19 -3.48
N GLU A 306 -24.32 -27.08 -3.23
CA GLU A 306 -24.43 -28.32 -4.01
C GLU A 306 -25.01 -28.01 -5.40
N PRO A 307 -24.55 -28.71 -6.46
CA PRO A 307 -25.15 -28.56 -7.79
C PRO A 307 -26.63 -28.97 -7.68
N ARG A 308 -27.51 -28.07 -8.11
CA ARG A 308 -28.93 -28.39 -8.31
C ARG A 308 -29.12 -29.23 -9.56
#